data_AF-A0A6P1GQK1-F1
#
_entry.id   AF-A0A6P1GQK1-F1
#
_cell.length_a   1.000
_cell.length_b   1.000
_cell.length_c   1.000
_cell.angle_alpha   90.00
_cell.angle_beta   90.00
_cell.angle_gamma   90.00
#
_symmetry.space_group_name_H-M   'P 1'
#
loop_
_entity.id
_entity.type
_entity.pdbx_description
1 polymer ?
#
loop_
_entity_poly.entity_id
_entity_poly.type
_entity_poly.pdbx_seq_one_letter_code
_entity_poly.pdbx_strand_id
1 'polypeptide(L)'
;MKRGKEPPNAVSALRRWRDRQRHDRAAEAERRAVAAREAEAARKSSLRRAQAVERQAEQKAEAISKAASELTRQESYFSGRKDEAEARRILGMVSCSLAAFAAIGFIGPALTIYHLSHHPIPRDENALLIGLSLLAVFLIAFVALYGWFAFWFQPWRERKRDAADAAQQLDQIANKRQALEDGAFTVIKSRRPFGGPYEVRFNDHKA
;
A
#
# COMPACT_ATOMS: atom_id res chain seq x y z
N MET A 1 -70.04 74.25 10.83
CA MET A 1 -69.59 73.80 9.49
C MET A 1 -69.63 72.27 9.42
N LYS A 2 -70.73 71.68 8.94
CA LYS A 2 -70.87 70.23 8.75
C LYS A 2 -70.67 69.92 7.26
N ARG A 3 -69.53 69.33 6.89
CA ARG A 3 -69.30 68.83 5.53
C ARG A 3 -70.26 67.66 5.29
N GLY A 4 -71.30 67.87 4.48
CA GLY A 4 -72.19 66.82 4.00
C GLY A 4 -71.37 65.83 3.18
N LYS A 5 -71.26 64.58 3.64
CA LYS A 5 -70.73 63.48 2.85
C LYS A 5 -71.85 63.06 1.88
N GLU A 6 -71.69 63.38 0.60
CA GLU A 6 -72.54 62.84 -0.46
C GLU A 6 -72.53 61.30 -0.41
N PRO A 7 -73.68 60.63 -0.63
CA PRO A 7 -73.73 59.18 -0.68
C PRO A 7 -72.89 58.68 -1.86
N PRO A 8 -72.05 57.66 -1.67
CA PRO A 8 -71.16 57.16 -2.71
C PRO A 8 -71.99 56.65 -3.90
N ASN A 9 -71.84 57.32 -5.04
CA ASN A 9 -72.47 56.97 -6.31
C ASN A 9 -72.28 55.48 -6.62
N ALA A 10 -73.36 54.73 -6.80
CA ALA A 10 -73.36 53.26 -6.91
C ALA A 10 -72.43 52.71 -8.02
N VAL A 11 -72.28 53.48 -9.11
CA VAL A 11 -71.36 53.16 -10.22
C VAL A 11 -69.89 53.19 -9.76
N SER A 12 -69.53 54.13 -8.88
CA SER A 12 -68.18 54.22 -8.32
C SER A 12 -67.87 53.09 -7.33
N ALA A 13 -68.89 52.54 -6.66
CA ALA A 13 -68.75 51.41 -5.76
C ALA A 13 -68.54 50.10 -6.53
N LEU A 14 -69.29 49.89 -7.61
CA LEU A 14 -69.13 48.76 -8.54
C LEU A 14 -67.75 48.77 -9.23
N ARG A 15 -67.28 49.94 -9.68
CA ARG A 15 -65.96 50.08 -10.29
C ARG A 15 -64.85 49.69 -9.30
N ARG A 16 -64.89 50.22 -8.07
CA ARG A 16 -63.96 49.88 -6.99
C ARG A 16 -63.99 48.41 -6.60
N TRP A 17 -65.16 47.77 -6.59
CA TRP A 17 -65.27 46.33 -6.34
C TRP A 17 -64.60 45.51 -7.44
N ARG A 18 -64.82 45.88 -8.71
CA ARG A 18 -64.21 45.20 -9.87
C ARG A 18 -62.69 45.37 -9.90
N ASP A 19 -62.20 46.55 -9.52
CA ASP A 19 -60.76 46.84 -9.46
C ASP A 19 -60.09 46.07 -8.32
N ARG A 20 -60.73 45.94 -7.14
CA ARG A 20 -60.28 45.05 -6.06
C ARG A 20 -60.22 43.59 -6.50
N GLN A 21 -61.28 43.08 -7.13
CA GLN A 21 -61.30 41.73 -7.70
C GLN A 21 -60.16 41.47 -8.69
N ARG A 22 -59.77 42.48 -9.50
CA ARG A 22 -58.62 42.36 -10.40
C ARG A 22 -57.30 42.33 -9.65
N HIS A 23 -57.14 43.18 -8.63
CA HIS A 23 -55.95 43.18 -7.78
C HIS A 23 -55.81 41.89 -6.97
N ASP A 24 -56.90 41.36 -6.42
CA ASP A 24 -56.89 40.12 -5.65
C ASP A 24 -56.52 38.93 -6.54
N ARG A 25 -57.08 38.84 -7.76
CA ARG A 25 -56.70 37.80 -8.73
C ARG A 25 -55.26 37.94 -9.20
N ALA A 26 -54.76 39.16 -9.39
CA ALA A 26 -53.36 39.40 -9.76
C ALA A 26 -52.42 38.98 -8.62
N ALA A 27 -52.76 39.33 -7.37
CA ALA A 27 -51.99 38.93 -6.19
C ALA A 27 -52.01 37.42 -5.96
N GLU A 28 -53.14 36.74 -6.19
CA GLU A 28 -53.21 35.27 -6.15
C GLU A 28 -52.39 34.61 -7.25
N ALA A 29 -52.42 35.17 -8.48
CA ALA A 29 -51.62 34.69 -9.59
C ALA A 29 -50.11 34.84 -9.32
N GLU A 30 -49.69 35.97 -8.73
CA GLU A 30 -48.30 36.18 -8.30
C GLU A 30 -47.89 35.20 -7.21
N ARG A 31 -48.72 34.96 -6.20
CA ARG A 31 -48.44 33.97 -5.14
C ARG A 31 -48.30 32.55 -5.71
N ARG A 32 -49.17 32.16 -6.65
CA ARG A 32 -49.07 30.86 -7.34
C ARG A 32 -47.81 30.77 -8.20
N ALA A 33 -47.44 31.85 -8.89
CA ALA A 33 -46.21 31.91 -9.68
C ALA A 33 -44.95 31.81 -8.81
N VAL A 34 -44.93 32.46 -7.64
CA VAL A 34 -43.82 32.36 -6.67
C VAL A 34 -43.74 30.94 -6.10
N ALA A 35 -44.86 30.36 -5.67
CA ALA A 35 -44.91 28.99 -5.16
C ALA A 35 -44.46 27.96 -6.22
N ALA A 36 -44.81 28.15 -7.50
CA ALA A 36 -44.35 27.32 -8.59
C ALA A 36 -42.82 27.43 -8.80
N ARG A 37 -42.27 28.64 -8.76
CA ARG A 37 -40.80 28.87 -8.86
C ARG A 37 -40.04 28.25 -7.70
N GLU A 38 -40.58 28.32 -6.48
CA GLU A 38 -40.00 27.68 -5.30
C GLU A 38 -40.04 26.15 -5.40
N ALA A 39 -41.14 25.58 -5.89
CA ALA A 39 -41.26 24.14 -6.12
C ALA A 39 -40.28 23.64 -7.21
N GLU A 40 -40.10 24.40 -8.29
CA GLU A 40 -39.10 24.11 -9.32
C GLU A 40 -37.66 24.22 -8.79
N ALA A 41 -37.37 25.25 -7.99
CA ALA A 41 -36.06 25.40 -7.34
C ALA A 41 -35.77 24.26 -6.37
N ALA A 42 -36.76 23.83 -5.59
CA ALA A 42 -36.66 22.68 -4.70
C ALA A 42 -36.37 21.39 -5.48
N ARG A 43 -37.09 21.12 -6.58
CA ARG A 43 -36.84 19.97 -7.47
C ARG A 43 -35.45 20.02 -8.11
N LYS A 44 -35.00 21.20 -8.55
CA LYS A 44 -33.65 21.36 -9.12
C LYS A 44 -32.57 21.13 -8.06
N SER A 45 -32.81 21.56 -6.82
CA SER A 45 -31.90 21.33 -5.70
C SER A 45 -31.83 19.85 -5.30
N SER A 46 -32.96 19.13 -5.31
CA SER A 46 -32.99 17.69 -5.01
C SER A 46 -32.30 16.88 -6.10
N LEU A 47 -32.52 17.23 -7.38
CA LEU A 47 -31.82 16.61 -8.51
C LEU A 47 -30.31 16.83 -8.41
N ARG A 48 -29.85 18.04 -8.06
CA ARG A 48 -28.42 18.31 -7.86
C ARG A 48 -27.83 17.51 -6.70
N ARG A 49 -28.59 17.33 -5.60
CA ARG A 49 -28.17 16.51 -4.46
C ARG A 49 -28.09 15.03 -4.86
N ALA A 50 -29.07 14.51 -5.59
CA ALA A 50 -29.06 13.15 -6.10
C ALA A 50 -27.85 12.90 -7.02
N GLN A 51 -27.63 13.79 -8.00
CA GLN A 51 -26.46 13.71 -8.88
C GLN A 51 -25.11 13.86 -8.16
N ALA A 52 -25.06 14.60 -7.04
CA ALA A 52 -23.86 14.70 -6.23
C ALA A 52 -23.60 13.40 -5.45
N VAL A 53 -24.65 12.74 -4.97
CA VAL A 53 -24.56 11.42 -4.31
C VAL A 53 -24.14 10.34 -5.30
N GLU A 54 -24.71 10.32 -6.50
CA GLU A 54 -24.32 9.38 -7.57
C GLU A 54 -22.84 9.55 -7.94
N ARG A 55 -22.40 10.79 -8.21
CA ARG A 55 -20.98 11.07 -8.49
C ARG A 55 -20.05 10.68 -7.35
N GLN A 56 -20.49 10.85 -6.10
CA GLN A 56 -19.72 10.38 -4.95
C GLN A 56 -19.67 8.85 -4.87
N ALA A 57 -20.74 8.15 -5.22
CA ALA A 57 -20.77 6.69 -5.25
C ALA A 57 -19.84 6.14 -6.33
N GLU A 58 -19.87 6.72 -7.54
CA GLU A 58 -18.96 6.39 -8.64
C GLU A 58 -17.50 6.59 -8.25
N GLN A 59 -17.15 7.76 -7.69
CA GLN A 59 -15.79 8.04 -7.25
C GLN A 59 -15.30 7.11 -6.13
N LYS A 60 -16.19 6.65 -5.25
CA LYS A 60 -15.86 5.64 -4.22
C LYS A 60 -15.64 4.26 -4.85
N ALA A 61 -16.47 3.88 -5.82
CA ALA A 61 -16.33 2.61 -6.53
C ALA A 61 -15.03 2.55 -7.33
N GLU A 62 -14.66 3.64 -8.01
CA GLU A 62 -13.36 3.78 -8.68
C GLU A 62 -12.18 3.68 -7.72
N ALA A 63 -12.29 4.26 -6.51
CA ALA A 63 -11.23 4.15 -5.51
C ALA A 63 -11.06 2.71 -5.01
N ILE A 64 -12.15 1.96 -4.83
CA ILE A 64 -12.12 0.55 -4.43
C ILE A 64 -11.52 -0.32 -5.55
N SER A 65 -11.96 -0.14 -6.80
CA SER A 65 -11.44 -0.91 -7.93
C SER A 65 -9.96 -0.65 -8.16
N LYS A 66 -9.52 0.61 -8.03
CA LYS A 66 -8.11 0.97 -8.09
C LYS A 66 -7.31 0.32 -6.95
N ALA A 67 -7.82 0.36 -5.72
CA ALA A 67 -7.16 -0.29 -4.58
C ALA A 67 -7.02 -1.81 -4.78
N ALA A 68 -8.06 -2.48 -5.31
CA ALA A 68 -8.00 -3.90 -5.65
C ALA A 68 -6.94 -4.19 -6.73
N SER A 69 -6.91 -3.39 -7.81
CA SER A 69 -5.92 -3.55 -8.88
C SER A 69 -4.47 -3.36 -8.40
N GLU A 70 -4.26 -2.42 -7.48
CA GLU A 70 -2.95 -2.15 -6.89
C GLU A 70 -2.50 -3.31 -5.98
N LEU A 71 -3.42 -3.88 -5.19
CA LEU A 71 -3.13 -5.08 -4.38
C LEU A 71 -2.72 -6.27 -5.25
N THR A 72 -3.45 -6.56 -6.34
CA THR A 72 -3.09 -7.63 -7.28
C THR A 72 -1.72 -7.41 -7.93
N ARG A 73 -1.38 -6.15 -8.24
CA ARG A 73 -0.07 -5.80 -8.78
C ARG A 73 1.04 -5.99 -7.75
N GLN A 74 0.80 -5.62 -6.50
CA GLN A 74 1.77 -5.83 -5.41
C GLN A 74 1.96 -7.32 -5.13
N GLU A 75 0.88 -8.10 -5.09
CA GLU A 75 0.93 -9.55 -4.92
C GLU A 75 1.83 -10.22 -5.97
N SER A 76 1.62 -9.88 -7.25
CA SER A 76 2.43 -10.44 -8.35
C SER A 76 3.91 -10.00 -8.31
N TYR A 77 4.18 -8.78 -7.85
CA TYR A 77 5.56 -8.31 -7.66
C TYR A 77 6.28 -9.07 -6.54
N PHE A 78 5.64 -9.25 -5.39
CA PHE A 78 6.25 -9.93 -4.24
C PHE A 78 6.33 -11.45 -4.43
N SER A 79 5.35 -12.08 -5.09
CA SER A 79 5.42 -13.50 -5.45
C SER A 79 6.58 -13.77 -6.42
N GLY A 80 6.73 -12.95 -7.47
CA GLY A 80 7.85 -13.06 -8.40
C GLY A 80 9.21 -12.89 -7.72
N ARG A 81 9.34 -11.96 -6.78
CA ARG A 81 10.58 -11.77 -6.00
C ARG A 81 10.88 -12.96 -5.08
N LYS A 82 9.85 -13.55 -4.47
CA LYS A 82 9.99 -14.77 -3.65
C LYS A 82 10.46 -15.94 -4.52
N ASP A 83 9.84 -16.14 -5.68
CA ASP A 83 10.20 -17.20 -6.61
C ASP A 83 11.60 -17.00 -7.19
N GLU A 84 12.02 -15.77 -7.49
CA GLU A 84 13.39 -15.49 -7.95
C GLU A 84 14.43 -15.73 -6.85
N ALA A 85 14.13 -15.36 -5.60
CA ALA A 85 14.99 -15.66 -4.46
C ALA A 85 15.08 -17.17 -4.19
N GLU A 86 13.99 -17.91 -4.42
CA GLU A 86 13.92 -19.37 -4.31
C GLU A 86 14.43 -20.12 -5.55
N ALA A 87 14.53 -19.49 -6.73
CA ALA A 87 15.08 -20.09 -7.93
C ALA A 87 16.61 -19.99 -8.00
N ARG A 88 17.21 -18.97 -7.36
CA ARG A 88 18.67 -18.83 -7.17
C ARG A 88 19.26 -19.87 -6.19
N ARG A 89 18.55 -20.97 -5.96
CA ARG A 89 18.67 -21.84 -4.79
C ARG A 89 19.42 -23.13 -5.14
N ILE A 90 20.61 -23.20 -4.54
CA ILE A 90 21.10 -24.35 -3.77
C ILE A 90 21.98 -25.40 -4.46
N LEU A 91 21.74 -25.92 -5.67
CA LEU A 91 22.54 -27.11 -6.08
C LEU A 91 24.00 -26.81 -6.46
N GLY A 92 24.29 -25.71 -7.19
CA GLY A 92 25.66 -25.44 -7.66
C GLY A 92 26.59 -24.84 -6.60
N MET A 93 26.06 -23.99 -5.73
CA MET A 93 26.87 -23.10 -4.88
C MET A 93 27.37 -23.75 -3.59
N VAL A 94 26.57 -24.62 -2.96
CA VAL A 94 27.00 -25.36 -1.76
C VAL A 94 28.00 -26.46 -2.14
N SER A 95 27.89 -27.03 -3.34
CA SER A 95 28.78 -28.09 -3.82
C SER A 95 30.20 -27.58 -4.14
N CYS A 96 30.34 -26.48 -4.90
CA CYS A 96 31.67 -25.95 -5.26
C CYS A 96 32.47 -25.50 -4.05
N SER A 97 31.76 -25.00 -3.05
CA SER A 97 32.33 -24.37 -1.89
C SER A 97 32.77 -25.46 -0.89
N LEU A 98 31.98 -26.51 -0.67
CA LEU A 98 32.39 -27.69 0.10
C LEU A 98 33.57 -28.41 -0.58
N ALA A 99 33.57 -28.48 -1.92
CA ALA A 99 34.67 -29.06 -2.69
C ALA A 99 35.97 -28.27 -2.55
N ALA A 100 35.92 -26.93 -2.55
CA ALA A 100 37.09 -26.08 -2.32
C ALA A 100 37.68 -26.27 -0.90
N PHE A 101 36.83 -26.36 0.12
CA PHE A 101 37.27 -26.65 1.48
C PHE A 101 37.90 -28.03 1.62
N ALA A 102 37.29 -29.06 1.01
CA ALA A 102 37.85 -30.39 0.97
C ALA A 102 39.22 -30.39 0.27
N ALA A 103 39.36 -29.72 -0.87
CA ALA A 103 40.62 -29.65 -1.61
C ALA A 103 41.75 -29.01 -0.77
N ILE A 104 41.48 -27.89 -0.08
CA ILE A 104 42.46 -27.23 0.78
C ILE A 104 42.84 -28.14 1.97
N GLY A 105 41.86 -28.80 2.58
CA GLY A 105 42.05 -29.71 3.70
C GLY A 105 42.87 -30.96 3.36
N PHE A 106 42.83 -31.44 2.11
CA PHE A 106 43.61 -32.61 1.67
C PHE A 106 44.98 -32.24 1.09
N ILE A 107 45.08 -31.16 0.31
CA ILE A 107 46.32 -30.79 -0.39
C ILE A 107 47.37 -30.26 0.58
N GLY A 108 46.97 -29.44 1.56
CA GLY A 108 47.88 -28.84 2.53
C GLY A 108 48.69 -29.88 3.33
N PRO A 109 48.04 -30.81 4.05
CA PRO A 109 48.71 -31.86 4.81
C PRO A 109 49.60 -32.77 3.95
N ALA A 110 49.13 -33.14 2.76
CA ALA A 110 49.87 -33.99 1.83
C ALA A 110 51.19 -33.34 1.38
N LEU A 111 51.18 -32.04 1.08
CA LEU A 111 52.39 -31.31 0.69
C LEU A 111 53.40 -31.21 1.83
N THR A 112 52.94 -30.97 3.07
CA THR A 112 53.81 -30.92 4.25
C THR A 112 54.46 -32.27 4.55
N ILE A 113 53.70 -33.37 4.45
CA ILE A 113 54.23 -34.73 4.66
C ILE A 113 55.29 -35.05 3.59
N TYR A 114 55.01 -34.72 2.33
CA TYR A 114 55.94 -34.91 1.21
C TYR A 114 57.25 -34.11 1.38
N HIS A 115 57.15 -32.86 1.84
CA HIS A 115 58.35 -32.03 2.06
C HIS A 115 59.21 -32.56 3.21
N LEU A 116 58.59 -32.98 4.32
CA LEU A 116 59.28 -33.52 5.50
C LEU A 116 59.93 -34.88 5.20
N SER A 117 59.41 -35.66 4.25
CA SER A 117 60.02 -36.94 3.87
C SER A 117 61.30 -36.78 3.03
N HIS A 118 61.48 -35.65 2.34
CA HIS A 118 62.65 -35.39 1.48
C HIS A 118 63.73 -34.55 2.16
N HIS A 119 63.40 -33.85 3.24
CA HIS A 119 64.32 -33.00 4.00
C HIS A 119 64.22 -33.31 5.50
N PRO A 120 64.96 -34.31 6.01
CA PRO A 120 64.94 -34.64 7.43
C PRO A 120 65.64 -33.56 8.26
N ILE A 121 64.91 -32.97 9.19
CA ILE A 121 65.35 -31.83 10.00
C ILE A 121 65.83 -32.35 11.38
N PRO A 122 66.93 -31.80 11.95
CA PRO A 122 67.36 -32.13 13.31
C PRO A 122 66.25 -31.89 14.35
N ARG A 123 66.20 -32.75 15.38
CA ARG A 123 65.10 -32.83 16.36
C ARG A 123 64.78 -31.50 17.06
N ASP A 124 65.78 -30.67 17.29
CA ASP A 124 65.67 -29.44 18.06
C ASP A 124 65.01 -28.31 17.25
N GLU A 125 65.29 -28.27 15.93
CA GLU A 125 64.64 -27.36 14.98
C GLU A 125 63.25 -27.85 14.57
N ASN A 126 63.04 -29.17 14.59
CA ASN A 126 61.77 -29.79 14.19
C ASN A 126 60.61 -29.42 15.13
N ALA A 127 60.85 -29.32 16.44
CA ALA A 127 59.81 -28.94 17.41
C ALA A 127 59.28 -27.51 17.17
N LEU A 128 60.19 -26.57 16.87
CA LEU A 128 59.84 -25.18 16.54
C LEU A 128 59.08 -25.09 15.21
N LEU A 129 59.53 -25.82 14.19
CA LEU A 129 58.86 -25.87 12.89
C LEU A 129 57.48 -26.52 12.95
N ILE A 130 57.30 -27.57 13.75
CA ILE A 130 55.99 -28.19 13.99
C ILE A 130 55.05 -27.19 14.68
N GLY A 131 55.51 -26.50 15.72
CA GLY A 131 54.71 -25.47 16.40
C GLY A 131 54.30 -24.33 15.46
N LEU A 132 55.24 -23.83 14.66
CA LEU A 132 55.00 -22.70 13.75
C LEU A 132 54.11 -23.10 12.56
N SER A 133 54.28 -24.31 12.03
CA SER A 133 53.43 -24.84 10.96
C SER A 133 52.01 -25.13 11.43
N LEU A 134 51.83 -25.68 12.63
CA LEU A 134 50.50 -25.85 13.24
C LEU A 134 49.80 -24.52 13.45
N LEU A 135 50.52 -23.51 13.97
CA LEU A 135 49.98 -22.16 14.14
C LEU A 135 49.59 -21.53 12.78
N ALA A 136 50.45 -21.65 11.77
CA ALA A 136 50.18 -21.15 10.43
C ALA A 136 48.97 -21.85 9.80
N VAL A 137 48.86 -23.17 9.91
CA VAL A 137 47.70 -23.93 9.44
C VAL A 137 46.44 -23.51 10.19
N PHE A 138 46.51 -23.26 11.49
CA PHE A 138 45.38 -22.81 12.28
C PHE A 138 44.90 -21.41 11.86
N LEU A 139 45.83 -20.47 11.63
CA LEU A 139 45.54 -19.14 11.10
C LEU A 139 44.91 -19.20 9.70
N ILE A 140 45.47 -20.02 8.81
CA ILE A 140 44.94 -20.22 7.46
C ILE A 140 43.54 -20.82 7.53
N ALA A 141 43.33 -21.85 8.36
CA ALA A 141 42.03 -22.48 8.57
C ALA A 141 41.01 -21.49 9.16
N PHE A 142 41.43 -20.65 10.11
CA PHE A 142 40.57 -19.62 10.70
C PHE A 142 40.17 -18.55 9.67
N VAL A 143 41.13 -18.05 8.88
CA VAL A 143 40.86 -17.07 7.80
C VAL A 143 39.98 -17.70 6.71
N ALA A 144 40.23 -18.95 6.34
CA ALA A 144 39.39 -19.68 5.39
C ALA A 144 37.96 -19.82 5.93
N LEU A 145 37.80 -20.29 7.18
CA LEU A 145 36.50 -20.44 7.82
C LEU A 145 35.76 -19.11 7.97
N TYR A 146 36.48 -18.03 8.30
CA TYR A 146 35.91 -16.70 8.36
C TYR A 146 35.50 -16.19 6.97
N GLY A 147 36.35 -16.35 5.96
CA GLY A 147 36.05 -16.01 4.58
C GLY A 147 34.85 -16.80 4.04
N TRP A 148 34.74 -18.07 4.41
CA TRP A 148 33.57 -18.89 4.14
C TRP A 148 32.32 -18.34 4.80
N PHE A 149 32.39 -18.04 6.09
CA PHE A 149 31.26 -17.53 6.84
C PHE A 149 30.79 -16.17 6.28
N ALA A 150 31.71 -15.27 5.97
CA ALA A 150 31.41 -13.98 5.38
C ALA A 150 30.83 -14.11 3.95
N PHE A 151 31.40 -14.97 3.11
CA PHE A 151 31.01 -15.08 1.72
C PHE A 151 29.75 -15.94 1.50
N TRP A 152 29.47 -16.90 2.38
CA TRP A 152 28.38 -17.86 2.20
C TRP A 152 27.28 -17.70 3.25
N PHE A 153 27.62 -17.66 4.54
CA PHE A 153 26.63 -17.65 5.60
C PHE A 153 25.92 -16.30 5.70
N GLN A 154 26.66 -15.20 5.57
CA GLN A 154 26.10 -13.85 5.65
C GLN A 154 25.07 -13.56 4.54
N PRO A 155 25.36 -13.79 3.24
CA PRO A 155 24.36 -13.62 2.19
C PRO A 155 23.24 -14.67 2.25
N TRP A 156 23.50 -15.89 2.72
CA TRP A 156 22.42 -16.85 2.96
C TRP A 156 21.45 -16.35 4.03
N ARG A 157 21.95 -15.74 5.11
CA ARG A 157 21.12 -15.20 6.18
C ARG A 157 20.32 -13.98 5.73
N GLU A 158 20.92 -13.09 4.94
CA GLU A 158 20.22 -11.96 4.33
C GLU A 158 19.09 -12.44 3.42
N ARG A 159 19.34 -13.40 2.53
CA ARG A 159 18.30 -13.98 1.67
C ARG A 159 17.16 -14.61 2.46
N LYS A 160 17.46 -15.27 3.58
CA LYS A 160 16.43 -15.86 4.45
C LYS A 160 15.57 -14.80 5.13
N ARG A 161 16.16 -13.67 5.51
CA ARG A 161 15.41 -12.51 6.02
C ARG A 161 14.55 -11.89 4.94
N ASP A 162 15.12 -11.63 3.76
CA ASP A 162 14.38 -11.06 2.63
C ASP A 162 13.19 -11.94 2.21
N ALA A 163 13.35 -13.26 2.23
CA ALA A 163 12.27 -14.20 1.93
C ALA A 163 11.18 -14.20 3.02
N ALA A 164 11.57 -14.08 4.30
CA ALA A 164 10.63 -13.98 5.40
C ALA A 164 9.86 -12.64 5.37
N ASP A 165 10.56 -11.54 5.08
CA ASP A 165 9.97 -10.21 4.94
C ASP A 165 9.01 -10.16 3.74
N ALA A 166 9.37 -10.81 2.62
CA ALA A 166 8.48 -10.95 1.47
C ALA A 166 7.23 -11.78 1.79
N ALA A 167 7.37 -12.86 2.57
CA ALA A 167 6.23 -13.66 3.03
C ALA A 167 5.31 -12.85 3.94
N GLN A 168 5.85 -12.10 4.90
CA GLN A 168 5.05 -11.21 5.75
C GLN A 168 4.31 -10.13 4.94
N GLN A 169 4.94 -9.59 3.90
CA GLN A 169 4.29 -8.61 3.03
C GLN A 169 3.15 -9.24 2.21
N LEU A 170 3.31 -10.49 1.75
CA LEU A 170 2.23 -11.23 1.09
C LEU A 170 1.06 -11.50 2.05
N ASP A 171 1.33 -11.89 3.31
CA ASP A 171 0.29 -12.08 4.33
C ASP A 171 -0.46 -10.78 4.62
N GLN A 172 0.25 -9.64 4.70
CA GLN A 172 -0.39 -8.33 4.85
C GLN A 172 -1.27 -7.95 3.65
N ILE A 173 -0.85 -8.29 2.42
CA ILE A 173 -1.65 -8.06 1.21
C ILE A 173 -2.90 -8.96 1.22
N ALA A 174 -2.75 -10.23 1.60
CA ALA A 174 -3.87 -11.17 1.74
C ALA A 174 -4.89 -10.67 2.78
N ASN A 175 -4.43 -10.19 3.94
CA ASN A 175 -5.30 -9.60 4.97
C ASN A 175 -6.02 -8.35 4.45
N LYS A 176 -5.35 -7.48 3.68
CA LYS A 176 -5.99 -6.31 3.07
C LYS A 176 -7.03 -6.69 2.02
N ARG A 177 -6.78 -7.74 1.24
CA ARG A 177 -7.73 -8.28 0.27
C ARG A 177 -8.96 -8.83 0.97
N GLN A 178 -8.77 -9.62 2.03
CA GLN A 178 -9.86 -10.13 2.84
C GLN A 178 -10.66 -8.99 3.48
N ALA A 179 -9.99 -7.94 3.97
CA ALA A 179 -10.67 -6.74 4.47
C ALA A 179 -11.47 -5.96 3.39
N LEU A 180 -11.06 -6.01 2.12
CA LEU A 180 -11.88 -5.48 1.01
C LEU A 180 -13.14 -6.34 0.79
N GLU A 181 -12.99 -7.66 0.82
CA GLU A 181 -14.09 -8.62 0.61
C GLU A 181 -15.11 -8.56 1.76
N ASP A 182 -14.63 -8.44 3.00
CA ASP A 182 -15.46 -8.34 4.21
C ASP A 182 -16.10 -6.95 4.40
N GLY A 183 -15.74 -5.96 3.56
CA GLY A 183 -16.22 -4.59 3.69
C GLY A 183 -15.62 -3.81 4.87
N ALA A 184 -14.54 -4.31 5.48
CA ALA A 184 -13.87 -3.74 6.64
C ALA A 184 -12.93 -2.57 6.28
N PHE A 185 -13.39 -1.63 5.46
CA PHE A 185 -12.61 -0.49 4.98
C PHE A 185 -13.39 0.83 5.07
N THR A 186 -12.65 1.93 5.20
CA THR A 186 -13.22 3.28 5.18
C THR A 186 -12.69 4.06 3.99
N VAL A 187 -13.60 4.66 3.22
CA VAL A 187 -13.24 5.47 2.05
C VAL A 187 -13.17 6.93 2.48
N ILE A 188 -11.96 7.47 2.59
CA ILE A 188 -11.71 8.82 3.09
C ILE A 188 -11.26 9.69 1.91
N LYS A 189 -11.74 10.94 1.89
CA LYS A 189 -11.25 11.92 0.92
C LYS A 189 -9.84 12.37 1.32
N SER A 190 -8.85 12.16 0.47
CA SER A 190 -7.46 12.54 0.72
C SER A 190 -7.35 14.04 1.05
N ARG A 191 -6.69 14.38 2.17
CA ARG A 191 -6.50 15.77 2.66
C ARG A 191 -5.44 16.55 1.85
N ARG A 192 -5.42 16.39 0.52
CA ARG A 192 -4.55 17.22 -0.34
C ARG A 192 -5.20 18.59 -0.58
N PRO A 193 -4.39 19.67 -0.69
CA PRO A 193 -4.87 21.05 -0.77
C PRO A 193 -5.81 21.34 -1.95
N PHE A 194 -5.81 20.49 -2.98
CA PHE A 194 -6.67 20.62 -4.17
C PHE A 194 -7.87 19.65 -4.19
N GLY A 195 -8.23 19.07 -3.05
CA GLY A 195 -9.27 18.05 -2.99
C GLY A 195 -8.75 16.75 -3.60
N GLY A 196 -7.96 16.00 -2.82
CA GLY A 196 -7.37 14.76 -3.30
C GLY A 196 -8.42 13.68 -3.60
N PRO A 197 -8.02 12.64 -4.37
CA PRO A 197 -8.88 11.50 -4.69
C PRO A 197 -9.35 10.79 -3.42
N TYR A 198 -10.42 10.00 -3.53
CA TYR A 198 -10.79 9.08 -2.46
C TYR A 198 -9.70 8.01 -2.30
N GLU A 199 -9.30 7.76 -1.07
CA GLU A 199 -8.33 6.74 -0.69
C GLU A 199 -9.02 5.73 0.23
N VAL A 200 -8.77 4.44 -0.01
CA VAL A 200 -9.30 3.35 0.82
C VAL A 200 -8.34 3.15 1.99
N ARG A 201 -8.85 3.30 3.21
CA ARG A 201 -8.11 3.02 4.44
C ARG A 201 -8.65 1.75 5.06
N PHE A 202 -7.79 0.76 5.20
CA PHE A 202 -8.09 -0.47 5.91
C PHE A 202 -8.18 -0.16 7.40
N ASN A 203 -9.24 -0.61 8.05
CA ASN A 203 -9.26 -0.61 9.50
C ASN A 203 -8.30 -1.73 9.92
N ASP A 204 -7.20 -1.39 10.57
CA ASP A 204 -6.31 -2.38 11.16
C ASP A 204 -7.11 -3.14 12.23
N HIS A 205 -7.75 -4.25 11.83
CA HIS A 205 -8.01 -5.32 12.75
C HIS A 205 -6.63 -5.85 13.13
N LYS A 206 -6.17 -5.42 14.31
CA LYS A 206 -5.10 -6.10 15.03
C LYS A 206 -5.45 -7.60 15.01
N ALA A 207 -4.74 -8.34 14.16
CA ALA A 207 -4.53 -9.76 14.34
C ALA A 207 -3.68 -9.95 15.61
#